data_AF-A8TPC5-F1
#
_entry.id   AF-A8TPC5-F1
#
_cell.length_a   1.000
_cell.length_b   1.000
_cell.length_c   1.000
_cell.angle_alpha   90.00
_cell.angle_beta   90.00
_cell.angle_gamma   90.00
#
_symmetry.space_group_name_H-M   'P 1'
#
loop_
_entity.id
_entity.type
_entity.pdbx_description
1 polymer ?
#
loop_
_entity_poly.entity_id
_entity_poly.type
_entity_poly.pdbx_seq_one_letter_code
_entity_poly.pdbx_strand_id
1 'polypeptide(L)'
;MPGCYGKIPALGDFLSRNLPGTFVEAWDGWLRAAMSACARDGNDDWIDHYLSGPVWRFAIASPAIGEVSRAGVMVPSVDRIGRSFPMTVVVEIPDGMTAIDMATTWAEGFERAEALVLAAIGRSLAAEAFVTHVESLPTPSAAVDDGLAARQHWRPDPKVGFGVRMATTPSDEIGGPGLAAALALPLLADAVSGYSIWWHPSYDDRPANTILFAGLPPPEAARGMLVGSWKDWGWQD
;
A
#
# COMPACT_ATOMS: atom_id res chain seq x y z
N MET A 1 -8.56 14.53 -1.52
CA MET A 1 -9.02 14.21 -2.91
C MET A 1 -8.16 13.08 -3.46
N PRO A 2 -8.72 12.10 -4.22
CA PRO A 2 -7.91 11.02 -4.80
C PRO A 2 -6.87 11.54 -5.82
N GLY A 3 -5.71 10.90 -5.84
CA GLY A 3 -4.62 11.21 -6.76
C GLY A 3 -3.82 9.97 -7.14
N CYS A 4 -2.86 10.14 -8.04
CA CYS A 4 -2.04 9.04 -8.52
C CYS A 4 -0.61 9.47 -8.85
N TYR A 5 0.33 8.56 -8.65
CA TYR A 5 1.76 8.76 -8.89
C TYR A 5 2.42 7.49 -9.37
N GLY A 6 3.31 7.58 -10.37
CA GLY A 6 4.14 6.45 -10.80
C GLY A 6 4.23 6.32 -12.31
N LYS A 7 4.36 5.09 -12.81
CA LYS A 7 4.48 4.82 -14.25
C LYS A 7 3.37 3.94 -14.76
N ILE A 8 2.95 4.20 -16.00
CA ILE A 8 2.05 3.33 -16.76
C ILE A 8 2.60 3.15 -18.19
N PRO A 9 2.33 2.01 -18.86
CA PRO A 9 2.90 1.71 -20.17
C PRO A 9 2.46 2.67 -21.29
N ALA A 10 1.36 3.41 -21.08
CA ALA A 10 0.88 4.42 -22.03
C ALA A 10 1.76 5.67 -22.07
N LEU A 11 2.50 5.98 -21.00
CA LEU A 11 3.27 7.22 -20.86
C LEU A 11 4.77 6.93 -20.91
N GLY A 12 5.56 7.90 -21.41
CA GLY A 12 7.03 7.80 -21.45
C GLY A 12 7.72 8.36 -20.21
N ASP A 13 6.97 8.95 -19.30
CA ASP A 13 7.46 9.60 -18.08
C ASP A 13 6.46 9.37 -16.95
N PHE A 14 6.76 9.88 -15.76
CA PHE A 14 5.91 9.77 -14.58
C PHE A 14 4.54 10.42 -14.78
N LEU A 15 3.51 9.71 -14.36
CA LEU A 15 2.19 10.26 -14.08
C LEU A 15 2.19 10.80 -12.65
N SER A 16 1.76 12.04 -12.46
CA SER A 16 1.55 12.65 -11.14
C SER A 16 0.36 13.59 -11.20
N ARG A 17 -0.71 13.27 -10.46
CA ARG A 17 -1.96 14.04 -10.45
C ARG A 17 -2.56 14.10 -9.05
N ASN A 18 -3.03 15.28 -8.66
CA ASN A 18 -3.81 15.53 -7.44
C ASN A 18 -3.15 15.08 -6.12
N LEU A 19 -1.81 15.18 -6.06
CA LEU A 19 -1.05 14.86 -4.85
C LEU A 19 -0.18 16.07 -4.45
N PRO A 20 -0.08 16.39 -3.14
CA PRO A 20 0.83 17.41 -2.66
C PRO A 20 2.28 17.07 -3.00
N GLY A 21 3.07 18.07 -3.40
CA GLY A 21 4.48 17.87 -3.77
C GLY A 21 5.32 17.26 -2.64
N THR A 22 5.05 17.63 -1.39
CA THR A 22 5.72 17.07 -0.20
C THR A 22 5.47 15.57 -0.02
N PHE A 23 4.27 15.10 -0.33
CA PHE A 23 3.96 13.67 -0.31
C PHE A 23 4.68 12.95 -1.45
N VAL A 24 4.62 13.50 -2.67
CA VAL A 24 5.27 12.91 -3.84
C VAL A 24 6.77 12.76 -3.62
N GLU A 25 7.44 13.76 -3.05
CA GLU A 25 8.86 13.70 -2.72
C GLU A 25 9.19 12.57 -1.73
N ALA A 26 8.45 12.47 -0.63
CA ALA A 26 8.66 11.42 0.36
C ALA A 26 8.36 10.02 -0.20
N TRP A 27 7.28 9.89 -0.97
CA TRP A 27 6.85 8.62 -1.57
C TRP A 27 7.80 8.14 -2.67
N ASP A 28 8.21 9.03 -3.58
CA ASP A 28 9.20 8.73 -4.62
C ASP A 28 10.55 8.34 -4.01
N GLY A 29 11.02 9.09 -3.00
CA GLY A 29 12.26 8.77 -2.29
C GLY A 29 12.24 7.36 -1.68
N TRP A 30 11.16 6.99 -0.99
CA TRP A 30 10.97 5.66 -0.45
C TRP A 30 10.92 4.58 -1.55
N LEU A 31 10.12 4.79 -2.60
CA LEU A 31 10.00 3.85 -3.71
C LEU A 31 11.33 3.62 -4.43
N ARG A 32 12.11 4.67 -4.69
CA ARG A 32 13.44 4.56 -5.29
C ARG A 32 14.39 3.77 -4.41
N ALA A 33 14.37 3.99 -3.10
CA ALA A 33 15.19 3.24 -2.15
C ALA A 33 14.81 1.76 -2.13
N ALA A 34 13.51 1.45 -2.12
CA ALA A 34 12.99 0.07 -2.18
C ALA A 34 13.38 -0.63 -3.49
N MET A 35 13.17 0.03 -4.64
CA MET A 35 13.58 -0.48 -5.95
C MET A 35 15.10 -0.70 -6.04
N SER A 36 15.89 0.21 -5.46
CA SER A 36 17.35 0.05 -5.36
C SER A 36 17.76 -1.08 -4.41
N ALA A 37 16.97 -1.41 -3.40
CA ALA A 37 17.19 -2.59 -2.55
C ALA A 37 16.95 -3.88 -3.33
N CYS A 38 15.90 -3.95 -4.15
CA CYS A 38 15.64 -5.09 -5.03
C CYS A 38 16.81 -5.35 -5.99
N ALA A 39 17.39 -4.30 -6.57
CA ALA A 39 18.45 -4.41 -7.56
C ALA A 39 19.85 -4.76 -6.98
N ARG A 40 20.06 -4.62 -5.66
CA ARG A 40 21.39 -4.74 -5.04
C ARG A 40 21.95 -6.17 -4.97
N ASP A 41 21.11 -7.18 -5.06
CA ASP A 41 21.54 -8.58 -4.87
C ASP A 41 22.01 -9.29 -6.13
N GLY A 42 22.11 -8.58 -7.26
CA GLY A 42 22.78 -9.08 -8.47
C GLY A 42 22.09 -10.27 -9.14
N ASN A 43 20.86 -10.61 -8.75
CA ASN A 43 20.06 -11.59 -9.48
C ASN A 43 19.34 -10.88 -10.63
N ASP A 44 19.71 -11.20 -11.86
CA ASP A 44 19.14 -10.57 -13.07
C ASP A 44 17.62 -10.73 -13.17
N ASP A 45 17.05 -11.73 -12.46
CA ASP A 45 15.63 -12.06 -12.47
C ASP A 45 14.75 -11.17 -11.56
N TRP A 46 15.33 -10.24 -10.80
CA TRP A 46 14.56 -9.41 -9.84
C TRP A 46 13.46 -8.59 -10.54
N ILE A 47 13.68 -8.19 -11.80
CA ILE A 47 12.70 -7.46 -12.59
C ILE A 47 11.48 -8.35 -12.87
N ASP A 48 11.68 -9.61 -13.23
CA ASP A 48 10.60 -10.55 -13.52
C ASP A 48 9.79 -10.86 -12.24
N HIS A 49 10.48 -11.01 -11.11
CA HIS A 49 9.82 -11.13 -9.81
C HIS A 49 9.05 -9.87 -9.42
N TYR A 50 9.61 -8.68 -9.69
CA TYR A 50 8.93 -7.42 -9.47
C TYR A 50 7.68 -7.29 -10.34
N LEU A 51 7.78 -7.54 -11.65
CA LEU A 51 6.65 -7.42 -12.59
C LEU A 51 5.56 -8.46 -12.36
N SER A 52 5.91 -9.61 -11.77
CA SER A 52 4.96 -10.60 -11.28
C SER A 52 4.52 -10.35 -9.84
N GLY A 53 4.99 -9.30 -9.16
CA GLY A 53 4.64 -8.97 -7.78
C GLY A 53 3.14 -8.67 -7.58
N PRO A 54 2.62 -8.81 -6.35
CA PRO A 54 1.20 -8.60 -6.10
C PRO A 54 0.79 -7.12 -6.16
N VAL A 55 -0.51 -6.87 -6.32
CA VAL A 55 -1.12 -5.58 -5.99
C VAL A 55 -1.13 -5.45 -4.47
N TRP A 56 -0.61 -4.34 -3.95
CA TRP A 56 -0.68 -4.02 -2.54
C TRP A 56 -1.74 -2.97 -2.27
N ARG A 57 -2.70 -3.28 -1.40
CA ARG A 57 -3.53 -2.28 -0.72
C ARG A 57 -2.76 -1.77 0.50
N PHE A 58 -2.90 -0.49 0.82
CA PHE A 58 -2.23 0.09 1.98
C PHE A 58 -3.09 1.13 2.70
N ALA A 59 -2.80 1.29 4.00
CA ALA A 59 -3.28 2.38 4.84
C ALA A 59 -2.12 2.82 5.76
N ILE A 60 -1.77 4.10 5.71
CA ILE A 60 -0.61 4.70 6.35
C ILE A 60 -1.12 5.76 7.32
N ALA A 61 -0.88 5.54 8.60
CA ALA A 61 -1.22 6.49 9.65
C ALA A 61 -0.13 7.56 9.78
N SER A 62 -0.55 8.81 9.89
CA SER A 62 0.33 9.91 10.29
C SER A 62 1.07 9.58 11.61
N PRO A 63 2.35 9.95 11.77
CA PRO A 63 3.17 10.73 10.84
C PRO A 63 4.05 9.90 9.87
N ALA A 64 3.73 8.64 9.59
CA ALA A 64 4.63 7.71 8.89
C ALA A 64 5.08 8.19 7.50
N ILE A 65 4.25 8.95 6.78
CA ILE A 65 4.63 9.63 5.53
C ILE A 65 4.12 11.07 5.51
N GLY A 66 4.47 11.81 6.56
CA GLY A 66 4.04 13.18 6.78
C GLY A 66 2.73 13.25 7.57
N GLU A 67 2.17 14.46 7.67
CA GLU A 67 1.14 14.80 8.66
C GLU A 67 -0.25 14.24 8.35
N VAL A 68 -0.52 13.90 7.09
CA VAL A 68 -1.82 13.41 6.62
C VAL A 68 -1.77 11.90 6.42
N SER A 69 -2.70 11.20 7.05
CA SER A 69 -2.91 9.75 6.87
C SER A 69 -3.45 9.47 5.48
N ARG A 70 -2.96 8.41 4.83
CA ARG A 70 -3.28 8.10 3.42
C ARG A 70 -3.49 6.61 3.22
N ALA A 71 -4.27 6.25 2.23
CA ALA A 71 -4.49 4.87 1.83
C ALA A 71 -4.55 4.76 0.32
N GLY A 72 -4.50 3.54 -0.21
CA GLY A 72 -4.61 3.32 -1.64
C GLY A 72 -4.11 1.98 -2.10
N VAL A 73 -3.73 1.92 -3.37
CA VAL A 73 -3.18 0.72 -4.01
C VAL A 73 -1.86 1.04 -4.69
N MET A 74 -0.93 0.08 -4.64
CA MET A 74 0.37 0.13 -5.30
C MET A 74 0.57 -1.14 -6.12
N VAL A 75 0.95 -0.98 -7.38
CA VAL A 75 1.11 -2.09 -8.33
C VAL A 75 2.46 -1.99 -9.03
N PRO A 76 3.19 -3.10 -9.22
CA PRO A 76 4.34 -3.13 -10.09
C PRO A 76 4.02 -2.64 -11.51
N SER A 77 4.87 -1.80 -12.09
CA SER A 77 4.59 -1.20 -13.39
C SER A 77 5.87 -0.78 -14.14
N VAL A 78 5.70 -0.40 -15.40
CA VAL A 78 6.72 0.13 -16.30
C VAL A 78 6.18 1.34 -17.06
N ASP A 79 7.08 2.17 -17.58
CA ASP A 79 6.71 3.14 -18.62
C ASP A 79 6.73 2.51 -20.03
N ARG A 80 6.38 3.32 -21.02
CA ARG A 80 6.37 2.99 -22.45
C ARG A 80 7.69 2.43 -22.99
N ILE A 81 8.82 2.75 -22.37
CA ILE A 81 10.14 2.27 -22.80
C ILE A 81 10.69 1.14 -21.90
N GLY A 82 9.90 0.64 -20.94
CA GLY A 82 10.22 -0.52 -20.12
C GLY A 82 10.97 -0.22 -18.83
N ARG A 83 11.11 1.04 -18.40
CA ARG A 83 11.78 1.34 -17.12
C ARG A 83 10.81 1.09 -15.96
N SER A 84 11.11 0.10 -15.12
CA SER A 84 10.32 -0.31 -13.96
C SER A 84 10.20 0.80 -12.90
N PHE A 85 8.96 1.07 -12.48
CA PHE A 85 8.64 1.89 -11.31
C PHE A 85 7.16 1.67 -10.94
N PRO A 86 6.80 1.53 -9.65
CA PRO A 86 5.43 1.23 -9.27
C PRO A 86 4.43 2.31 -9.69
N MET A 87 3.18 1.90 -9.90
CA MET A 87 2.05 2.81 -10.04
C MET A 87 1.26 2.82 -8.74
N THR A 88 0.89 4.01 -8.26
CA THR A 88 0.13 4.19 -7.01
C THR A 88 -1.10 5.05 -7.23
N VAL A 89 -2.24 4.61 -6.71
CA VAL A 89 -3.44 5.44 -6.50
C VAL A 89 -3.55 5.70 -5.00
N VAL A 90 -3.82 6.95 -4.62
CA VAL A 90 -3.77 7.40 -3.23
C VAL A 90 -5.01 8.23 -2.93
N VAL A 91 -5.59 7.99 -1.75
CA VAL A 91 -6.64 8.81 -1.14
C VAL A 91 -6.19 9.25 0.25
N GLU A 92 -6.72 10.38 0.69
CA GLU A 92 -6.53 10.85 2.06
C GLU A 92 -7.51 10.13 2.98
N ILE A 93 -7.04 9.74 4.16
CA ILE A 93 -7.90 9.23 5.23
C ILE A 93 -8.48 10.45 5.96
N PRO A 94 -9.81 10.61 6.04
CA PRO A 94 -10.41 11.74 6.73
C PRO A 94 -10.07 11.79 8.22
N ASP A 95 -10.09 12.99 8.78
CA ASP A 95 -10.02 13.16 10.23
C ASP A 95 -11.13 12.37 10.93
N GLY A 96 -10.80 11.74 12.05
CA GLY A 96 -11.72 10.86 12.79
C GLY A 96 -11.80 9.43 12.28
N MET A 97 -11.11 9.09 11.19
CA MET A 97 -10.93 7.71 10.72
C MET A 97 -9.48 7.27 10.92
N THR A 98 -9.26 6.10 11.52
CA THR A 98 -7.91 5.51 11.64
C THR A 98 -7.52 4.77 10.36
N ALA A 99 -6.22 4.48 10.19
CA ALA A 99 -5.75 3.62 9.10
C ALA A 99 -6.34 2.19 9.18
N ILE A 100 -6.68 1.72 10.38
CA ILE A 100 -7.35 0.43 10.58
C ILE A 100 -8.80 0.52 10.12
N ASP A 101 -9.55 1.56 10.52
CA ASP A 101 -10.93 1.77 10.05
C ASP A 101 -10.97 1.85 8.53
N MET A 102 -10.03 2.57 7.93
CA MET A 102 -9.90 2.65 6.48
C MET A 102 -9.72 1.26 5.85
N ALA A 103 -8.80 0.45 6.38
CA ALA A 103 -8.50 -0.88 5.86
C ALA A 103 -9.68 -1.87 5.97
N THR A 104 -10.58 -1.68 6.94
CA THR A 104 -11.72 -2.59 7.19
C THR A 104 -13.05 -2.10 6.62
N THR A 105 -13.20 -0.80 6.36
CA THR A 105 -14.50 -0.21 5.96
C THR A 105 -14.56 0.30 4.53
N TRP A 106 -13.42 0.48 3.85
CA TRP A 106 -13.36 1.04 2.48
C TRP A 106 -13.06 0.01 1.39
N ALA A 107 -13.49 -1.24 1.56
CA ALA A 107 -13.20 -2.36 0.65
C ALA A 107 -13.54 -2.07 -0.82
N GLU A 108 -14.73 -1.53 -1.09
CA GLU A 108 -15.16 -1.17 -2.46
C GLU A 108 -14.24 -0.13 -3.11
N GLY A 109 -13.74 0.83 -2.33
CA GLY A 109 -12.81 1.83 -2.83
C GLY A 109 -11.47 1.24 -3.24
N PHE A 110 -10.95 0.29 -2.46
CA PHE A 110 -9.74 -0.45 -2.82
C PHE A 110 -9.94 -1.30 -4.08
N GLU A 111 -11.06 -2.03 -4.19
CA GLU A 111 -11.38 -2.83 -5.37
C GLU A 111 -11.48 -1.98 -6.64
N ARG A 112 -12.16 -0.83 -6.56
CA ARG A 112 -12.26 0.11 -7.68
C ARG A 112 -10.89 0.68 -8.05
N ALA A 113 -10.09 1.10 -7.06
CA ALA A 113 -8.76 1.65 -7.32
C ALA A 113 -7.83 0.60 -7.98
N GLU A 114 -7.87 -0.64 -7.50
CA GLU A 114 -7.15 -1.79 -8.06
C GLU A 114 -7.56 -2.07 -9.50
N ALA A 115 -8.87 -2.13 -9.79
CA ALA A 115 -9.36 -2.34 -11.14
C ALA A 115 -8.90 -1.23 -12.11
N LEU A 116 -8.91 0.03 -11.67
CA LEU A 116 -8.47 1.17 -12.49
C LEU A 116 -6.98 1.12 -12.81
N VAL A 117 -6.13 0.85 -11.81
CA VAL A 117 -4.68 0.81 -12.03
C VAL A 117 -4.30 -0.39 -12.91
N LEU A 118 -4.94 -1.55 -12.72
CA LEU A 118 -4.72 -2.72 -13.57
C LEU A 118 -5.17 -2.48 -15.01
N ALA A 119 -6.31 -1.80 -15.22
CA ALA A 119 -6.78 -1.45 -16.56
C ALA A 119 -5.84 -0.46 -17.28
N ALA A 120 -5.27 0.50 -16.55
CA ALA A 120 -4.28 1.43 -17.09
C ALA A 120 -2.97 0.73 -17.46
N ILE A 121 -2.50 -0.20 -16.62
CA ILE A 121 -1.30 -1.01 -16.88
C ILE A 121 -1.52 -1.95 -18.07
N GLY A 122 -2.67 -2.63 -18.11
CA GLY A 122 -3.08 -3.53 -19.21
C GLY A 122 -3.44 -2.82 -20.52
N ARG A 123 -3.37 -1.47 -20.56
CA ARG A 123 -3.71 -0.61 -21.70
C ARG A 123 -5.16 -0.76 -22.20
N SER A 124 -6.06 -1.31 -21.37
CA SER A 124 -7.49 -1.34 -21.64
C SER A 124 -8.17 -0.02 -21.23
N LEU A 125 -7.47 0.85 -20.51
CA LEU A 125 -7.90 2.20 -20.13
C LEU A 125 -6.87 3.25 -20.54
N ALA A 126 -7.32 4.30 -21.23
CA ALA A 126 -6.46 5.43 -21.62
C ALA A 126 -6.00 6.23 -20.40
N ALA A 127 -4.82 6.85 -20.48
CA ALA A 127 -4.21 7.57 -19.35
C ALA A 127 -5.11 8.70 -18.82
N GLU A 128 -5.74 9.45 -19.72
CA GLU A 128 -6.64 10.56 -19.38
C GLU A 128 -7.90 10.04 -18.67
N ALA A 129 -8.51 8.98 -19.21
CA ALA A 129 -9.68 8.34 -18.61
C ALA A 129 -9.35 7.74 -17.23
N PHE A 130 -8.18 7.13 -17.10
CA PHE A 130 -7.68 6.63 -15.82
C PHE A 130 -7.61 7.73 -14.77
N VAL A 131 -7.03 8.89 -15.09
CA VAL A 131 -6.96 10.04 -14.16
C VAL A 131 -8.36 10.51 -13.76
N THR A 132 -9.27 10.67 -14.73
CA THR A 132 -10.66 11.07 -14.46
C THR A 132 -11.38 10.06 -13.56
N HIS A 133 -11.18 8.76 -13.78
CA HIS A 133 -11.81 7.74 -12.94
C HIS A 133 -11.21 7.70 -11.53
N VAL A 134 -9.90 7.91 -11.38
CA VAL A 134 -9.26 8.05 -10.06
C VAL A 134 -9.87 9.21 -9.28
N GLU A 135 -10.06 10.37 -9.92
CA GLU A 135 -10.69 11.55 -9.30
C GLU A 135 -12.13 11.27 -8.81
N SER A 136 -12.82 10.31 -9.45
CA SER A 136 -14.18 9.90 -9.11
C SER A 136 -14.28 8.78 -8.06
N LEU A 137 -13.15 8.33 -7.49
CA LEU A 137 -13.17 7.28 -6.46
C LEU A 137 -14.03 7.70 -5.26
N PRO A 138 -14.73 6.74 -4.63
CA PRO A 138 -15.60 7.04 -3.49
C PRO A 138 -14.78 7.67 -2.36
N THR A 139 -15.28 8.75 -1.77
CA THR A 139 -14.60 9.37 -0.63
C THR A 139 -14.75 8.45 0.59
N PRO A 140 -13.67 8.12 1.32
CA PRO A 140 -13.79 7.39 2.57
C PRO A 140 -14.64 8.21 3.56
N SER A 141 -15.57 7.56 4.24
CA SER A 141 -16.39 8.21 5.26
C SER A 141 -16.42 7.34 6.49
N ALA A 142 -16.21 7.93 7.67
CA ALA A 142 -16.42 7.21 8.92
C ALA A 142 -17.90 6.79 8.98
N ALA A 143 -18.16 5.50 9.07
CA ALA A 143 -19.45 5.05 9.58
C ALA A 143 -19.55 5.61 11.01
N VAL A 144 -20.61 6.37 11.30
CA VAL A 144 -20.86 6.91 12.63
C VAL A 144 -21.22 5.73 13.53
N ASP A 145 -20.20 5.13 14.16
CA ASP A 145 -20.41 4.15 15.21
C ASP A 145 -20.02 4.83 16.53
N ASP A 146 -21.05 5.26 17.29
CA ASP A 146 -20.97 5.95 18.58
C ASP A 146 -20.28 5.12 19.70
N GLY A 147 -19.62 4.01 19.36
CA GLY A 147 -19.17 2.99 20.30
C GLY A 147 -17.67 2.90 20.59
N LEU A 148 -16.79 3.53 19.80
CA LEU A 148 -15.34 3.42 20.00
C LEU A 148 -14.61 4.76 20.17
N ALA A 149 -15.35 5.81 20.53
CA ALA A 149 -14.80 7.13 20.84
C ALA A 149 -14.15 7.16 22.24
N ALA A 150 -13.06 6.40 22.45
CA ALA A 150 -12.06 6.65 23.51
C ALA A 150 -10.95 5.59 23.45
N ARG A 151 -9.99 5.73 22.54
CA ARG A 151 -8.66 5.12 22.75
C ARG A 151 -7.66 6.23 23.03
N GLN A 152 -7.53 6.53 24.32
CA GLN A 152 -6.56 7.47 24.83
C GLN A 152 -5.14 6.97 24.52
N HIS A 153 -4.37 7.88 23.93
CA HIS A 153 -2.97 7.78 23.59
C HIS A 153 -2.12 7.20 24.73
N TRP A 154 -1.70 5.94 24.59
CA TRP A 154 -0.49 5.44 25.23
C TRP A 154 0.66 5.58 24.22
N ARG A 155 1.80 6.14 24.64
CA ARG A 155 2.97 6.38 23.77
C ARG A 155 4.19 5.60 24.29
N PRO A 156 4.57 4.47 23.68
CA PRO A 156 5.90 3.90 23.90
C PRO A 156 6.97 4.64 23.09
N ASP A 157 8.21 4.57 23.56
CA ASP A 157 9.41 5.16 22.94
C ASP A 157 9.84 4.34 21.69
N PRO A 158 9.88 4.92 20.47
CA PRO A 158 10.10 4.17 19.24
C PRO A 158 11.57 4.17 18.83
N LYS A 159 12.28 3.08 19.13
CA LYS A 159 13.66 2.87 18.61
C LYS A 159 13.93 1.47 18.06
N VAL A 160 12.94 0.81 17.43
CA VAL A 160 13.20 -0.29 16.49
C VAL A 160 12.02 -0.37 15.52
N GLY A 161 12.26 -0.29 14.21
CA GLY A 161 11.24 -0.63 13.22
C GLY A 161 11.05 -2.13 13.21
N PHE A 162 9.90 -2.62 13.65
CA PHE A 162 9.53 -4.04 13.57
C PHE A 162 8.30 -4.17 12.67
N GLY A 163 8.28 -5.23 11.87
CA GLY A 163 7.17 -5.58 10.99
C GLY A 163 6.51 -6.89 11.44
N VAL A 164 5.19 -6.91 11.59
CA VAL A 164 4.44 -8.15 11.85
C VAL A 164 3.77 -8.58 10.55
N ARG A 165 4.14 -9.76 10.04
CA ARG A 165 3.45 -10.40 8.92
C ARG A 165 2.49 -11.45 9.45
N MET A 166 1.25 -11.42 8.96
CA MET A 166 0.23 -12.42 9.20
C MET A 166 -0.19 -12.99 7.85
N ALA A 167 0.18 -14.25 7.60
CA ALA A 167 -0.33 -15.01 6.47
C ALA A 167 -1.63 -15.70 6.89
N THR A 168 -2.72 -15.51 6.15
CA THR A 168 -4.01 -16.15 6.42
C THR A 168 -4.30 -17.24 5.40
N THR A 169 -5.02 -18.28 5.82
CA THR A 169 -5.48 -19.34 4.93
C THR A 169 -6.65 -18.85 4.05
N PRO A 170 -6.91 -19.47 2.88
CA PRO A 170 -7.88 -18.99 1.89
C PRO A 170 -9.33 -18.85 2.36
N SER A 171 -9.70 -19.35 3.55
CA SER A 171 -11.06 -19.28 4.08
C SER A 171 -11.48 -17.90 4.60
N ASP A 172 -10.55 -16.94 4.70
CA ASP A 172 -10.81 -15.58 5.21
C ASP A 172 -11.04 -14.60 4.05
N GLU A 173 -12.00 -14.90 3.16
CA GLU A 173 -12.39 -14.03 2.04
C GLU A 173 -13.29 -12.88 2.51
N ILE A 174 -12.69 -11.79 3.02
CA ILE A 174 -13.34 -10.47 3.06
C ILE A 174 -12.28 -9.44 2.67
N GLY A 175 -12.59 -8.52 1.75
CA GLY A 175 -11.68 -7.61 1.04
C GLY A 175 -10.81 -6.62 1.87
N GLY A 176 -10.66 -6.82 3.17
CA GLY A 176 -9.75 -6.11 4.07
C GLY A 176 -8.64 -7.02 4.63
N PRO A 177 -7.91 -6.58 5.67
CA PRO A 177 -7.08 -7.46 6.48
C PRO A 177 -7.92 -8.63 7.03
N GLY A 178 -7.42 -9.87 6.94
CA GLY A 178 -8.13 -11.03 7.48
C GLY A 178 -8.47 -10.86 8.97
N LEU A 179 -9.48 -11.58 9.48
CA LEU A 179 -10.05 -11.36 10.83
C LEU A 179 -8.99 -11.36 11.94
N ALA A 180 -7.99 -12.24 11.86
CA ALA A 180 -6.88 -12.28 12.82
C ALA A 180 -6.06 -10.99 12.80
N ALA A 181 -5.81 -10.44 11.62
CA ALA A 181 -5.13 -9.15 11.48
C ALA A 181 -6.01 -8.01 11.99
N ALA A 182 -7.31 -7.99 11.66
CA ALA A 182 -8.24 -6.97 12.15
C ALA A 182 -8.28 -6.89 13.69
N LEU A 183 -8.09 -8.01 14.41
CA LEU A 183 -8.03 -8.06 15.87
C LEU A 183 -6.65 -7.68 16.44
N ALA A 184 -5.56 -8.06 15.77
CA ALA A 184 -4.20 -7.80 16.24
C ALA A 184 -3.72 -6.36 15.93
N LEU A 185 -4.15 -5.80 14.81
CA LEU A 185 -3.71 -4.48 14.33
C LEU A 185 -3.98 -3.35 15.34
N PRO A 186 -5.15 -3.23 15.99
CA PRO A 186 -5.38 -2.18 16.98
C PRO A 186 -4.40 -2.26 18.17
N LEU A 187 -4.12 -3.47 18.66
CA LEU A 187 -3.23 -3.68 19.80
C LEU A 187 -1.77 -3.31 19.46
N LEU A 188 -1.35 -3.59 18.22
CA LEU A 188 -0.01 -3.27 17.73
C LEU A 188 0.13 -1.79 17.33
N ALA A 189 -0.92 -1.20 16.76
CA ALA A 189 -0.96 0.21 16.39
C ALA A 189 -0.88 1.14 17.61
N ASP A 190 -1.51 0.75 18.73
CA ASP A 190 -1.41 1.48 20.00
C ASP A 190 0.03 1.52 20.55
N ALA A 191 0.94 0.66 20.04
CA ALA A 191 2.33 0.61 20.47
C ALA A 191 3.29 1.52 19.67
N VAL A 192 2.85 2.13 18.57
CA VAL A 192 3.74 2.84 17.63
C VAL A 192 3.19 4.19 17.16
N SER A 193 4.04 5.22 17.18
CA SER A 193 3.70 6.53 16.63
C SER A 193 3.91 6.55 15.11
N GLY A 194 2.83 6.45 14.35
CA GLY A 194 2.87 6.37 12.89
C GLY A 194 3.21 4.96 12.41
N TYR A 195 2.33 4.39 11.60
CA TYR A 195 2.44 3.02 11.12
C TYR A 195 1.89 2.89 9.72
N SER A 196 2.19 1.77 9.06
CA SER A 196 1.58 1.42 7.79
C SER A 196 1.12 -0.03 7.78
N ILE A 197 -0.06 -0.25 7.22
CA ILE A 197 -0.68 -1.55 7.02
C ILE A 197 -0.66 -1.80 5.52
N TRP A 198 -0.21 -2.99 5.13
CA TRP A 198 -0.12 -3.42 3.74
C TRP A 198 -0.76 -4.79 3.63
N TRP A 199 -1.68 -4.96 2.69
CA TRP A 199 -2.32 -6.24 2.51
C TRP A 199 -2.67 -6.49 1.06
N HIS A 200 -2.87 -7.75 0.77
CA HIS A 200 -3.46 -8.18 -0.48
C HIS A 200 -4.25 -9.47 -0.21
N PRO A 201 -5.41 -9.66 -0.88
CA PRO A 201 -6.15 -10.92 -0.79
C PRO A 201 -5.34 -12.06 -1.42
N SER A 202 -5.84 -13.29 -1.27
CA SER A 202 -5.26 -14.42 -1.99
C SER A 202 -5.51 -14.27 -3.49
N TYR A 203 -4.50 -14.57 -4.29
CA TYR A 203 -4.59 -14.61 -5.75
C TYR A 203 -3.92 -15.89 -6.23
N ASP A 204 -4.59 -16.70 -7.06
CA ASP A 204 -4.04 -17.94 -7.62
C ASP A 204 -3.31 -18.82 -6.58
N ASP A 205 -1.99 -18.94 -6.69
CA ASP A 205 -1.10 -19.73 -5.81
C ASP A 205 -0.52 -18.92 -4.62
N ARG A 206 -0.94 -17.65 -4.47
CA ARG A 206 -0.45 -16.73 -3.44
C ARG A 206 -1.46 -16.63 -2.28
N PRO A 207 -1.04 -16.98 -1.05
CA PRO A 207 -1.88 -16.76 0.12
C PRO A 207 -2.04 -15.27 0.40
N ALA A 208 -3.16 -14.91 1.01
CA ALA A 208 -3.38 -13.56 1.50
C ALA A 208 -2.29 -13.19 2.52
N ASN A 209 -1.83 -11.94 2.47
CA ASN A 209 -0.89 -11.40 3.45
C ASN A 209 -1.41 -10.09 4.00
N THR A 210 -1.20 -9.88 5.29
CA THR A 210 -1.26 -8.56 5.93
C THR A 210 0.03 -8.30 6.68
N ILE A 211 0.57 -7.10 6.54
CA ILE A 211 1.82 -6.68 7.17
C ILE A 211 1.62 -5.32 7.82
N LEU A 212 2.01 -5.20 9.08
CA LEU A 212 2.08 -3.93 9.80
C LEU A 212 3.54 -3.52 9.97
N PHE A 213 3.87 -2.26 9.71
CA PHE A 213 5.17 -1.65 9.99
C PHE A 213 5.03 -0.45 10.93
N ALA A 214 5.99 -0.29 11.85
CA ALA A 214 6.23 1.00 12.49
C ALA A 214 6.85 1.96 11.45
N GLY A 215 6.12 2.99 11.04
CA GLY A 215 6.47 3.83 9.88
C GLY A 215 6.22 3.17 8.52
N LEU A 216 6.94 3.61 7.50
CA LEU A 216 7.00 2.95 6.19
C LEU A 216 7.88 1.69 6.26
N PRO A 217 7.67 0.70 5.38
CA PRO A 217 8.56 -0.46 5.29
C PRO A 217 10.00 0.01 5.02
N PRO A 218 11.00 -0.40 5.82
CA PRO A 218 12.40 -0.17 5.48
C PRO A 218 12.71 -0.72 4.08
N PRO A 219 13.60 -0.10 3.28
CA PRO A 219 13.84 -0.54 1.89
C PRO A 219 14.13 -2.04 1.72
N GLU A 220 14.89 -2.63 2.63
CA GLU A 220 15.19 -4.07 2.62
C GLU A 220 13.95 -4.94 2.89
N ALA A 221 13.03 -4.46 3.73
CA ALA A 221 11.76 -5.12 4.00
C ALA A 221 10.76 -4.94 2.84
N ALA A 222 10.72 -3.73 2.27
CA ALA A 222 9.90 -3.37 1.11
C ALA A 222 10.23 -4.24 -0.11
N ARG A 223 11.48 -4.67 -0.25
CA ARG A 223 11.89 -5.62 -1.27
C ARG A 223 11.04 -6.89 -1.27
N GLY A 224 10.89 -7.56 -0.13
CA GLY A 224 10.08 -8.79 -0.03
C GLY A 224 8.63 -8.56 -0.50
N MET A 225 8.10 -7.36 -0.24
CA MET A 225 6.78 -6.95 -0.73
C MET A 225 6.75 -6.78 -2.25
N LEU A 226 7.77 -6.14 -2.82
CA LEU A 226 7.83 -5.84 -4.25
C LEU A 226 8.09 -7.07 -5.12
N VAL A 227 8.89 -8.03 -4.66
CA VAL A 227 9.29 -9.22 -5.45
C VAL A 227 8.52 -10.50 -5.11
N GLY A 228 7.68 -10.50 -4.05
CA GLY A 228 6.81 -11.62 -3.71
C GLY A 228 7.51 -12.90 -3.20
N SER A 229 8.85 -12.96 -3.17
CA SER A 229 9.59 -14.03 -2.50
C SER A 229 9.97 -13.60 -1.09
N TRP A 230 9.32 -14.17 -0.08
CA TRP A 230 9.54 -13.75 1.32
C TRP A 230 10.64 -14.55 2.01
N LYS A 231 10.66 -15.86 1.75
CA LYS A 231 11.59 -16.82 2.38
C LYS A 231 13.02 -16.64 1.89
N ASP A 232 13.19 -16.26 0.62
CA ASP A 232 14.53 -16.06 0.05
C ASP A 232 15.21 -14.79 0.62
N TRP A 233 14.45 -13.89 1.25
CA TRP A 233 14.92 -12.55 1.63
C TRP A 233 14.76 -12.23 3.13
N GLY A 234 14.85 -13.26 3.99
CA GLY A 234 15.09 -13.08 5.43
C GLY A 234 13.85 -12.91 6.31
N TRP A 235 12.64 -13.07 5.78
CA TRP A 235 11.43 -13.13 6.59
C TRP A 235 11.23 -14.54 7.15
N GLN A 236 11.09 -14.65 8.47
CA GLN A 236 10.70 -15.91 9.13
C GLN A 236 9.16 -16.00 9.22
N ASP A 237 8.64 -17.23 9.09
CA ASP A 237 7.22 -17.55 9.28
C ASP A 237 6.78 -17.34 10.74
#